data_AF-A0A523AQV2-F1
#
_entry.id   AF-A0A523AQV2-F1
#
_cell.length_a   1.000
_cell.length_b   1.000
_cell.length_c   1.000
_cell.angle_alpha   90.00
_cell.angle_beta   90.00
_cell.angle_gamma   90.00
#
_symmetry.space_group_name_H-M   'P 1'
#
loop_
_entity.id
_entity.type
_entity.pdbx_description
1 polymer ?
#
loop_
_entity_poly.entity_id
_entity_poly.type
_entity_poly.pdbx_seq_one_letter_code
_entity_poly.pdbx_strand_id
1 'polypeptide(L)'
;MITLLSGGTGTPKLLQGMRGRAELCVVVNTGDDIEVSGLHVSPDLDSVVYTLSGIINERTWWGIRGDTFETHRALRRLGVRELLRLGDRDRATCLFRTLELRRGRRLSEITSELCRRLGVRERVLPMTDGRVTTEILTPRGWVHFQEFWVGGRGRGEVR
;
A
#
# COMPACT_ATOMS: atom_id res chain seq x y z
N MET A 1 23.80 -5.86 -6.80
CA MET A 1 22.67 -5.53 -5.91
C MET A 1 22.69 -4.07 -5.44
N ILE A 2 21.60 -3.32 -5.67
CA ILE A 2 21.33 -1.97 -5.13
C ILE A 2 20.14 -2.07 -4.17
N THR A 3 20.25 -1.46 -2.98
CA THR A 3 19.15 -1.39 -2.01
C THR A 3 18.52 -0.01 -2.00
N LEU A 4 17.18 0.05 -2.10
CA LEU A 4 16.39 1.28 -2.09
C LEU A 4 15.44 1.27 -0.90
N LEU A 5 15.33 2.40 -0.21
CA LEU A 5 14.27 2.65 0.75
C LEU A 5 13.10 3.33 0.02
N SER A 6 11.91 2.75 0.12
CA SER A 6 10.73 3.17 -0.63
C SER A 6 9.58 3.58 0.28
N GLY A 7 8.93 4.68 -0.08
CA GLY A 7 7.68 5.16 0.52
C GLY A 7 7.03 6.21 -0.37
N GLY A 8 5.70 6.33 -0.26
CA GLY A 8 4.91 7.22 -1.08
C GLY A 8 4.99 6.93 -2.59
N THR A 9 4.75 7.98 -3.40
CA THR A 9 4.62 7.85 -4.87
C THR A 9 5.91 8.17 -5.64
N GLY A 10 6.94 8.70 -4.96
CA GLY A 10 8.20 9.11 -5.59
C GLY A 10 9.08 7.92 -5.97
N THR A 11 9.37 7.04 -5.02
CA THR A 11 10.23 5.87 -5.25
C THR A 11 9.67 4.89 -6.28
N PRO A 12 8.35 4.61 -6.36
CA PRO A 12 7.77 3.88 -7.49
C PRO A 12 8.18 4.41 -8.88
N LYS A 13 8.22 5.74 -9.07
CA LYS A 13 8.66 6.34 -10.35
C LYS A 13 10.13 6.03 -10.65
N LEU A 14 10.97 6.10 -9.63
CA LEU A 14 12.39 5.75 -9.74
C LEU A 14 12.57 4.26 -10.08
N LEU A 15 11.83 3.38 -9.38
CA LEU A 15 11.85 1.94 -9.63
C LEU A 15 11.46 1.59 -11.06
N GLN A 16 10.46 2.28 -11.64
CA GLN A 16 10.09 2.10 -13.04
C GLN A 16 11.26 2.38 -13.98
N GLY A 17 12.03 3.45 -13.72
CA GLY A 17 13.22 3.80 -14.51
C GLY A 17 14.40 2.83 -14.34
N MET A 18 14.53 2.22 -13.15
CA MET A 18 15.62 1.30 -12.81
C MET A 18 15.35 -0.16 -13.19
N ARG A 19 14.10 -0.51 -13.52
CA ARG A 19 13.68 -1.88 -13.85
C ARG A 19 14.55 -2.46 -14.97
N GLY A 20 15.13 -3.64 -14.74
CA GLY A 20 16.00 -4.34 -15.70
C GLY A 20 17.38 -3.72 -15.91
N ARG A 21 17.72 -2.62 -15.22
CA ARG A 21 19.04 -1.96 -15.32
C ARG A 21 20.01 -2.38 -14.22
N ALA A 22 19.49 -2.88 -13.10
CA ALA A 22 20.26 -3.38 -11.98
C ALA A 22 19.45 -4.43 -11.21
N GLU A 23 20.16 -5.25 -10.44
CA GLU A 23 19.55 -6.12 -9.43
C GLU A 23 19.12 -5.28 -8.23
N LEU A 24 17.82 -5.26 -7.92
CA LEU A 24 17.23 -4.39 -6.90
C LEU A 24 16.73 -5.16 -5.67
N CYS A 25 16.98 -4.58 -4.50
CA CYS A 25 16.31 -4.89 -3.24
C CYS A 25 15.58 -3.63 -2.76
N VAL A 26 14.28 -3.72 -2.48
CA VAL A 26 13.46 -2.59 -2.06
C VAL A 26 12.93 -2.86 -0.66
N VAL A 27 13.33 -2.01 0.30
CA VAL A 27 12.79 -2.02 1.67
C VAL A 27 11.72 -0.94 1.73
N VAL A 28 10.49 -1.33 2.06
CA VAL A 28 9.30 -0.50 1.88
C VAL A 28 8.73 -0.09 3.23
N ASN A 29 8.37 1.20 3.36
CA ASN A 29 7.65 1.74 4.51
C ASN A 29 6.35 0.94 4.78
N THR A 30 6.11 0.65 6.06
CA THR A 30 4.85 0.06 6.55
C THR A 30 4.16 0.94 7.59
N GLY A 31 4.65 2.16 7.84
CA GLY A 31 4.04 3.11 8.77
C GLY A 31 2.67 3.63 8.33
N ASP A 32 2.36 3.48 7.04
CA ASP A 32 1.11 3.91 6.42
C ASP A 32 0.07 2.78 6.34
N ASP A 33 0.43 1.58 6.80
CA ASP A 33 -0.46 0.41 6.81
C ASP A 33 -1.68 0.67 7.71
N ILE A 34 -2.86 0.35 7.19
CA ILE A 34 -4.14 0.68 7.81
C ILE A 34 -5.19 -0.40 7.54
N GLU A 35 -6.17 -0.53 8.44
CA GLU A 35 -7.35 -1.35 8.20
C GLU A 35 -8.44 -0.55 7.48
N VAL A 36 -8.97 -1.08 6.37
CA VAL A 36 -10.10 -0.50 5.63
C VAL A 36 -11.13 -1.59 5.37
N SER A 37 -12.35 -1.41 5.88
CA SER A 37 -13.43 -2.41 5.76
C SER A 37 -13.03 -3.82 6.25
N GLY A 38 -12.25 -3.91 7.33
CA GLY A 38 -11.74 -5.17 7.88
C GLY A 38 -10.58 -5.80 7.09
N LEU A 39 -10.00 -5.07 6.13
CA LEU A 39 -8.88 -5.52 5.30
C LEU A 39 -7.61 -4.76 5.65
N HIS A 40 -6.48 -5.48 5.75
CA HIS A 40 -5.15 -4.92 5.88
C HIS A 40 -4.67 -4.34 4.56
N VAL A 41 -4.55 -3.02 4.50
CA VAL A 41 -4.04 -2.26 3.35
C VAL A 41 -2.61 -1.83 3.65
N SER A 42 -1.69 -2.07 2.70
CA SER A 42 -0.29 -1.65 2.82
C SER A 42 0.09 -0.76 1.62
N PRO A 43 -0.26 0.55 1.64
CA PRO A 43 -0.27 1.40 0.45
C PRO A 43 1.08 1.47 -0.29
N ASP A 44 2.17 1.59 0.45
CA ASP A 44 3.52 1.71 -0.11
C ASP A 44 4.02 0.37 -0.67
N LEU A 45 3.79 -0.73 0.06
CA LEU A 45 4.09 -2.09 -0.42
C LEU A 45 3.34 -2.39 -1.71
N ASP A 46 2.04 -2.14 -1.74
CA ASP A 46 1.18 -2.38 -2.89
C ASP A 46 1.64 -1.54 -4.09
N SER A 47 1.97 -0.27 -3.87
CA SER A 47 2.48 0.61 -4.94
C SER A 47 3.80 0.11 -5.52
N VAL A 48 4.73 -0.37 -4.69
CA VAL A 48 6.00 -0.97 -5.15
C VAL A 48 5.75 -2.25 -5.93
N VAL A 49 4.95 -3.17 -5.39
CA VAL A 49 4.64 -4.47 -6.04
C VAL A 49 3.92 -4.26 -7.37
N TYR A 50 2.93 -3.36 -7.42
CA TYR A 50 2.21 -3.04 -8.65
C TYR A 50 3.10 -2.35 -9.69
N THR A 51 4.05 -1.52 -9.25
CA THR A 51 5.01 -0.88 -10.15
C THR A 51 5.94 -1.89 -10.78
N LEU A 52 6.55 -2.75 -9.96
CA LEU A 52 7.51 -3.76 -10.43
C LEU A 52 6.85 -4.88 -11.25
N SER A 53 5.55 -5.13 -11.04
CA SER A 53 4.76 -6.04 -11.89
C SER A 53 4.20 -5.35 -13.16
N GLY A 54 4.31 -4.03 -13.26
CA GLY A 54 3.85 -3.26 -14.42
C GLY A 54 2.35 -3.00 -14.47
N ILE A 55 1.62 -3.20 -13.37
CA ILE A 55 0.15 -3.02 -13.29
C ILE A 55 -0.28 -1.76 -12.53
N ILE A 56 0.66 -0.98 -11.98
CA ILE A 56 0.37 0.28 -11.28
C ILE A 56 -0.45 1.24 -12.14
N ASN A 57 -1.39 1.93 -11.51
CA ASN A 57 -2.09 3.06 -12.12
C ASN A 57 -1.17 4.29 -12.15
N GLU A 58 -0.52 4.53 -13.29
CA GLU A 58 0.43 5.64 -13.48
C GLU A 58 -0.21 7.05 -13.40
N ARG A 59 -1.54 7.16 -13.43
CA ARG A 59 -2.22 8.45 -13.25
C ARG A 59 -2.22 8.89 -11.79
N THR A 60 -2.32 7.94 -10.87
CA THR A 60 -2.45 8.19 -9.43
C THR A 60 -1.21 7.78 -8.65
N TRP A 61 -0.40 6.86 -9.20
CA TRP A 61 0.74 6.21 -8.56
C TRP A 61 0.39 5.37 -7.33
N TRP A 62 -0.86 4.94 -7.24
CA TRP A 62 -1.39 3.97 -6.28
C TRP A 62 -2.56 3.21 -6.92
N GLY A 63 -2.81 1.99 -6.46
CA GLY A 63 -3.85 1.10 -7.01
C GLY A 63 -3.51 0.54 -8.40
N ILE A 64 -4.42 -0.26 -8.96
CA ILE A 64 -4.18 -1.03 -10.20
C ILE A 64 -4.74 -0.28 -11.43
N ARG A 65 -3.99 -0.27 -12.53
CA ARG A 65 -4.40 0.35 -13.80
C ARG A 65 -5.64 -0.33 -14.37
N GLY A 66 -6.67 0.47 -14.64
CA GLY A 66 -7.95 0.00 -15.17
C GLY A 66 -8.81 -0.73 -14.15
N ASP A 67 -8.58 -0.54 -12.85
CA ASP A 67 -9.39 -1.18 -11.82
C ASP A 67 -10.80 -0.57 -11.75
N THR A 68 -11.77 -1.40 -11.36
CA THR A 68 -13.15 -0.98 -11.12
C THR A 68 -13.35 -0.67 -9.65
N PHE A 69 -14.48 -0.04 -9.30
CA PHE A 69 -14.79 0.36 -7.92
C PHE A 69 -16.24 0.01 -7.56
N GLU A 70 -16.74 -1.12 -8.08
CA GLU A 70 -18.13 -1.53 -7.85
C GLU A 70 -18.38 -1.87 -6.38
N THR A 71 -17.45 -2.58 -5.74
CA THR A 71 -17.58 -2.92 -4.32
C THR A 71 -17.59 -1.66 -3.45
N HIS A 72 -16.68 -0.72 -3.71
CA HIS A 72 -16.63 0.57 -3.01
C HIS A 72 -17.95 1.35 -3.17
N ARG A 73 -18.50 1.42 -4.39
CA ARG A 73 -19.79 2.08 -4.65
C ARG A 73 -20.95 1.38 -3.93
N ALA A 74 -20.97 0.05 -3.92
CA ALA A 74 -21.98 -0.72 -3.21
C ALA A 74 -21.92 -0.50 -1.70
N LEU A 75 -20.72 -0.58 -1.10
CA LEU A 75 -20.50 -0.29 0.33
C LEU A 75 -20.99 1.11 0.70
N ARG A 76 -20.67 2.11 -0.13
CA ARG A 76 -21.15 3.49 0.08
C ARG A 76 -22.68 3.59 0.07
N ARG A 77 -23.37 2.85 -0.81
CA ARG A 77 -24.86 2.82 -0.85
C ARG A 77 -25.45 2.16 0.40
N LEU A 78 -24.73 1.23 1.02
CA LEU A 78 -25.09 0.57 2.28
C LEU A 78 -24.71 1.41 3.52
N GLY A 79 -24.18 2.63 3.33
CA GLY A 79 -23.81 3.52 4.44
C GLY A 79 -22.39 3.30 4.99
N VAL A 80 -21.61 2.38 4.42
CA VAL A 80 -20.21 2.13 4.82
C VAL A 80 -19.29 3.10 4.08
N ARG A 81 -18.50 3.87 4.82
CA ARG A 81 -17.51 4.80 4.27
C ARG A 81 -16.12 4.22 4.40
N GLU A 82 -15.40 4.13 3.29
CA GLU A 82 -14.00 3.75 3.28
C GLU A 82 -13.12 5.00 3.23
N LEU A 83 -12.15 5.11 4.15
CA LEU A 83 -11.17 6.20 4.15
C LEU A 83 -10.34 6.18 2.88
N LEU A 84 -9.86 4.99 2.50
CA LEU A 84 -9.18 4.74 1.23
C LEU A 84 -10.15 4.13 0.23
N ARG A 85 -10.21 4.70 -0.96
CA ARG A 85 -11.03 4.15 -2.05
C ARG A 85 -10.32 2.95 -2.66
N LEU A 86 -10.74 1.73 -2.28
CA LEU A 86 -10.17 0.49 -2.80
C LEU A 86 -10.82 0.07 -4.12
N GLY A 87 -9.99 -0.23 -5.11
CA GLY A 87 -10.43 -0.86 -6.36
C GLY A 87 -10.78 -2.34 -6.16
N ASP A 88 -11.51 -2.95 -7.09
CA ASP A 88 -11.99 -4.33 -6.93
C ASP A 88 -10.84 -5.35 -7.00
N ARG A 89 -9.84 -5.15 -7.88
CA ARG A 89 -8.63 -5.98 -7.93
C ARG A 89 -7.66 -5.65 -6.80
N ASP A 90 -7.52 -4.36 -6.46
CA ASP A 90 -6.70 -3.92 -5.33
C ASP A 90 -7.20 -4.52 -4.00
N ARG A 91 -8.52 -4.58 -3.84
CA ARG A 91 -9.18 -5.26 -2.72
C ARG A 91 -8.82 -6.74 -2.64
N ALA A 92 -8.65 -7.43 -3.77
CA ALA A 92 -8.26 -8.83 -3.77
C ALA A 92 -6.85 -9.04 -3.17
N THR A 93 -5.91 -8.14 -3.46
CA THR A 93 -4.58 -8.12 -2.83
C THR A 93 -4.68 -7.92 -1.32
N CYS A 94 -5.47 -6.93 -0.88
CA CYS A 94 -5.68 -6.64 0.54
C CYS A 94 -6.35 -7.81 1.26
N LEU A 95 -7.36 -8.44 0.63
CA LEU A 95 -8.05 -9.61 1.18
C LEU A 95 -7.11 -10.81 1.31
N PHE A 96 -6.32 -11.11 0.27
CA PHE A 96 -5.32 -12.18 0.34
C PHE A 96 -4.36 -11.95 1.51
N ARG A 97 -3.78 -10.75 1.62
CA ARG A 97 -2.90 -10.37 2.73
C ARG A 97 -3.57 -10.57 4.08
N THR A 98 -4.80 -10.09 4.22
CA THR A 98 -5.58 -10.20 5.46
C THR A 98 -5.80 -11.66 5.87
N LEU A 99 -6.16 -12.53 4.92
CA LEU A 99 -6.39 -13.94 5.17
C LEU A 99 -5.09 -14.66 5.61
N GLU A 100 -3.96 -14.33 4.99
CA GLU A 100 -2.67 -14.93 5.34
C GLU A 100 -2.13 -14.43 6.69
N LEU A 101 -2.28 -13.14 7.00
CA LEU A 101 -1.94 -12.59 8.32
C LEU A 101 -2.75 -13.27 9.42
N ARG A 102 -4.06 -13.50 9.19
CA ARG A 102 -4.91 -14.25 10.12
C ARG A 102 -4.51 -15.72 10.29
N ARG A 103 -3.80 -16.29 9.31
CA ARG A 103 -3.18 -17.64 9.40
C ARG A 103 -1.83 -17.63 10.12
N GLY A 104 -1.37 -16.47 10.61
CA GLY A 104 -0.12 -16.32 11.33
C GLY A 104 1.13 -16.18 10.46
N ARG A 105 0.96 -15.99 9.14
CA ARG A 105 2.09 -15.71 8.25
C ARG A 105 2.61 -14.29 8.44
N ARG A 106 3.91 -14.10 8.22
CA ARG A 106 4.57 -12.80 8.34
C ARG A 106 4.32 -11.94 7.11
N LEU A 107 4.30 -10.61 7.29
CA LEU A 107 4.07 -9.66 6.18
C LEU A 107 5.13 -9.82 5.07
N SER A 108 6.37 -10.11 5.44
CA SER A 108 7.49 -10.36 4.53
C SER A 108 7.28 -11.61 3.67
N GLU A 109 6.76 -12.70 4.25
CA GLU A 109 6.43 -13.94 3.53
C GLU A 109 5.27 -13.72 2.56
N ILE A 110 4.24 -12.98 3.00
CA ILE A 110 3.07 -12.64 2.19
C ILE A 110 3.47 -11.74 1.03
N THR A 111 4.30 -10.72 1.28
CA THR A 111 4.83 -9.81 0.26
C THR A 111 5.66 -10.56 -0.78
N SER A 112 6.52 -11.48 -0.33
CA SER A 112 7.32 -12.33 -1.22
C SER A 112 6.44 -13.21 -2.11
N GLU A 113 5.37 -13.78 -1.55
CA GLU A 113 4.41 -14.60 -2.29
C GLU A 113 3.59 -13.78 -3.31
N LEU A 114 3.16 -12.56 -2.95
CA LEU A 114 2.51 -11.63 -3.87
C LEU A 114 3.44 -11.26 -5.04
N CYS A 115 4.71 -10.92 -4.75
CA CYS A 115 5.72 -10.64 -5.76
C CYS A 115 5.86 -11.79 -6.76
N ARG A 116 6.01 -13.02 -6.26
CA ARG A 116 6.13 -14.24 -7.08
C ARG A 116 4.90 -14.44 -7.98
N ARG A 117 3.69 -14.28 -7.42
CA ARG A 117 2.43 -14.46 -8.18
C ARG A 117 2.21 -13.38 -9.24
N LEU A 118 2.74 -12.18 -9.03
CA LEU A 118 2.63 -11.05 -9.95
C LEU A 118 3.84 -10.91 -10.90
N GLY A 119 4.78 -11.86 -10.87
CA GLY A 119 5.94 -11.87 -11.78
C GLY A 119 7.00 -10.81 -11.45
N VAL A 120 7.04 -10.29 -10.22
CA VAL A 120 8.09 -9.40 -9.72
C VAL A 120 9.35 -10.22 -9.46
N ARG A 121 10.49 -9.82 -10.03
CA ARG A 121 11.77 -10.52 -9.92
C ARG A 121 12.67 -9.92 -8.85
N GLU A 122 12.48 -8.64 -8.56
CA GLU A 122 13.18 -7.87 -7.56
C GLU A 122 12.80 -8.33 -6.15
N ARG A 123 13.71 -8.16 -5.18
CA ARG A 123 13.42 -8.48 -3.79
C ARG A 123 12.68 -7.32 -3.14
N VAL A 124 11.45 -7.54 -2.68
CA VAL A 124 10.65 -6.52 -1.97
C VAL A 124 10.45 -6.98 -0.53
N LEU A 125 10.81 -6.14 0.43
CA LEU A 125 10.72 -6.41 1.86
C LEU A 125 9.91 -5.29 2.54
N PRO A 126 8.96 -5.60 3.43
CA PRO A 126 8.49 -4.60 4.39
C PRO A 126 9.65 -4.18 5.29
N MET A 127 9.64 -2.93 5.77
CA MET A 127 10.65 -2.47 6.74
C MET A 127 10.59 -3.25 8.06
N THR A 128 9.45 -3.85 8.37
CA THR A 128 9.24 -4.72 9.54
C THR A 128 8.06 -5.66 9.32
N ASP A 129 8.08 -6.83 9.96
CA ASP A 129 6.90 -7.71 10.11
C ASP A 129 5.99 -7.29 11.27
N GLY A 130 6.49 -6.41 12.15
CA GLY A 130 5.72 -5.85 13.26
C GLY A 130 4.80 -4.71 12.82
N ARG A 131 3.91 -4.31 13.73
CA ARG A 131 3.04 -3.15 13.50
C ARG A 131 3.79 -1.86 13.83
N VAL A 132 3.88 -0.97 12.86
CA VAL A 132 4.34 0.42 13.01
C VAL A 132 3.27 1.31 12.38
N THR A 133 2.92 2.41 13.04
CA THR A 133 1.89 3.32 12.58
C THR A 133 2.40 4.76 12.70
N THR A 134 2.40 5.47 11.57
CA THR A 134 2.71 6.90 11.54
C THR A 134 1.48 7.68 11.98
N GLU A 135 1.63 8.43 13.08
CA GLU A 135 0.60 9.33 13.60
C GLU A 135 1.05 10.78 13.48
N ILE A 136 0.09 11.67 13.25
CA ILE A 136 0.31 13.12 13.13
C ILE A 136 -0.27 13.79 14.37
N LEU A 137 0.55 14.56 15.07
CA LEU A 137 0.10 15.39 16.18
C LEU A 137 -0.58 16.65 15.64
N THR A 138 -1.85 16.81 15.96
CA THR A 138 -2.65 18.00 15.63
C THR A 138 -3.09 18.69 16.93
N PRO A 139 -3.62 19.94 16.87
CA PRO A 139 -4.25 20.57 18.04
C PRO A 139 -5.41 19.75 18.64
N ARG A 140 -5.99 18.79 17.90
CA ARG A 140 -7.07 17.91 18.36
C ARG A 140 -6.56 16.55 18.89
N GLY A 141 -5.25 16.34 18.91
CA GLY A 141 -4.62 15.09 19.33
C GLY A 141 -3.92 14.36 18.17
N TRP A 142 -3.47 13.14 18.47
CA TRP A 142 -2.85 12.22 17.51
C TRP A 142 -3.92 11.64 16.58
N VAL A 143 -3.63 11.66 15.27
CA VAL A 143 -4.47 11.03 14.24
C VAL A 143 -3.60 10.19 13.32
N HIS A 144 -4.15 9.13 12.74
CA HIS A 144 -3.42 8.31 11.77
C HIS A 144 -3.01 9.15 10.54
N PHE A 145 -1.84 8.89 9.96
CA PHE A 145 -1.37 9.61 8.76
C PHE A 145 -2.42 9.66 7.63
N GLN A 146 -3.01 8.51 7.29
CA GLN A 146 -4.07 8.44 6.27
C GLN A 146 -5.32 9.27 6.63
N GLU A 147 -5.68 9.41 7.90
CA GLU A 147 -6.81 10.24 8.31
C GLU A 147 -6.49 11.73 8.09
N PHE A 148 -5.29 12.15 8.46
CA PHE A 148 -4.81 13.51 8.21
C PHE A 148 -4.70 13.80 6.70
N TRP A 149 -4.06 12.90 5.96
CA TRP A 149 -3.72 13.12 4.55
C TRP A 149 -4.91 12.93 3.63
N VAL A 150 -5.64 11.82 3.73
CA VAL A 150 -6.77 11.50 2.83
C VAL A 150 -8.07 12.10 3.35
N GLY A 151 -8.38 11.90 4.64
CA GLY A 151 -9.59 12.45 5.26
C GLY A 151 -9.55 13.98 5.38
N GLY A 152 -8.45 14.50 5.93
CA GLY A 152 -8.19 15.92 6.14
C GLY A 152 -7.66 16.66 4.91
N ARG A 153 -7.33 15.95 3.81
CA ARG A 153 -6.67 16.52 2.62
C ARG A 153 -5.34 17.20 2.92
N GLY A 154 -4.63 16.72 3.95
CA GLY A 154 -3.39 17.31 4.44
C GLY A 154 -3.56 18.74 4.98
N ARG A 155 -4.80 19.15 5.29
CA ARG A 155 -5.09 20.47 5.85
C ARG A 155 -5.16 20.40 7.36
N GLY A 156 -4.50 21.34 8.01
CA GLY A 156 -4.49 21.47 9.46
C GLY A 156 -3.11 21.85 9.96
N GLU A 157 -3.05 22.32 11.19
CA GLU A 157 -1.79 22.54 11.90
C GLU A 157 -1.20 21.18 12.29
N VAL A 158 0.07 20.97 11.93
CA VAL A 158 0.91 19.87 12.41
C VAL A 158 1.82 20.44 13.48
N ARG A 159 1.91 19.78 14.63
CA ARG A 159 2.73 20.19 15.76
C ARG A 159 4.00 19.36 15.88
#